data_AF-A0A3E5HL96-F1
#
_entry.id   AF-A0A3E5HL96-F1
#
_cell.length_a   1.000
_cell.length_b   1.000
_cell.length_c   1.000
_cell.angle_alpha   90.00
_cell.angle_beta   90.00
_cell.angle_gamma   90.00
#
_symmetry.space_group_name_H-M   'P 1'
#
loop_
_entity.id
_entity.type
_entity.pdbx_description
1 polymer ?
#
loop_
_entity_poly.entity_id
_entity_poly.type
_entity_poly.pdbx_seq_one_letter_code
_entity_poly.pdbx_strand_id
1 'polypeptide(L)'
;MVDYEFQARRIGRMSDYIDRRTATLGLHAACLEQQARELRRDAENMRRVVIGGSVDDPARMAEDAERLLAALRRLESCMQAAACARAVLHVFEDVDKDRLRDENADTDGTCQWWQADTACGDTTVEDTRWCAEHIDRWNGVRHLAGDDESQSDDTTP
;
A
#
# COMPACT_ATOMS: atom_id res chain seq x y z
N MET A 1 4.50 -12.75 8.17
CA MET A 1 4.87 -11.53 7.43
C MET A 1 3.82 -11.36 6.34
N VAL A 2 3.32 -10.15 6.10
CA VAL A 2 2.42 -9.92 4.95
C VAL A 2 3.27 -10.10 3.71
N ASP A 3 2.94 -11.10 2.90
CA ASP A 3 3.60 -11.30 1.60
C ASP A 3 3.04 -10.28 0.61
N TYR A 4 3.67 -9.11 0.59
CA TYR A 4 3.21 -7.99 -0.22
C TYR A 4 3.18 -8.34 -1.71
N GLU A 5 4.20 -9.02 -2.22
CA GLU A 5 4.31 -9.35 -3.64
C GLU A 5 3.24 -10.35 -4.06
N PHE A 6 3.01 -11.39 -3.25
CA PHE A 6 1.94 -12.35 -3.50
C PHE A 6 0.56 -11.67 -3.48
N GLN A 7 0.28 -10.83 -2.47
CA GLN A 7 -1.00 -10.13 -2.38
C GLN A 7 -1.18 -9.11 -3.50
N ALA A 8 -0.14 -8.34 -3.86
CA ALA A 8 -0.20 -7.39 -4.97
C ALA A 8 -0.49 -8.11 -6.30
N ARG A 9 0.14 -9.26 -6.57
CA ARG A 9 -0.17 -10.09 -7.74
C ARG A 9 -1.61 -10.60 -7.72
N ARG A 10 -2.08 -11.05 -6.56
CA ARG A 10 -3.48 -11.49 -6.40
C ARG A 10 -4.46 -10.35 -6.69
N ILE A 11 -4.17 -9.14 -6.20
CA ILE A 11 -4.98 -7.94 -6.43
C ILE A 11 -4.98 -7.57 -7.91
N GLY A 12 -3.81 -7.57 -8.56
CA GLY A 12 -3.69 -7.26 -9.99
C GLY A 12 -4.57 -8.13 -10.90
N ARG A 13 -4.89 -9.36 -10.48
CA ARG A 13 -5.78 -10.29 -11.20
C ARG A 13 -7.27 -10.08 -10.97
N MET A 14 -7.68 -9.20 -10.07
CA MET A 14 -9.11 -8.91 -9.88
C MET A 14 -9.60 -8.11 -11.09
N SER A 15 -10.79 -8.44 -11.60
CA SER A 15 -11.31 -7.84 -12.84
C SER A 15 -11.83 -6.41 -12.65
N ASP A 16 -12.37 -6.09 -11.48
CA ASP A 16 -13.00 -4.81 -11.19
C ASP A 16 -12.01 -3.84 -10.53
N TYR A 17 -11.87 -2.65 -11.11
CA TYR A 17 -10.94 -1.62 -10.63
C TYR A 17 -11.27 -1.11 -9.22
N ILE A 18 -12.54 -1.03 -8.81
CA ILE A 18 -12.93 -0.57 -7.46
C ILE A 18 -12.56 -1.62 -6.42
N ASP A 19 -12.79 -2.89 -6.74
CA ASP A 19 -12.41 -4.00 -5.86
C ASP A 19 -10.88 -4.06 -5.74
N ARG A 20 -10.13 -3.85 -6.84
CA ARG A 20 -8.67 -3.69 -6.79
C ARG A 20 -8.25 -2.54 -5.89
N ARG A 21 -8.87 -1.37 -6.02
CA ARG A 21 -8.56 -0.21 -5.16
C ARG A 21 -8.79 -0.51 -3.70
N THR A 22 -9.92 -1.11 -3.37
CA THR A 22 -10.28 -1.51 -2.00
C THR A 22 -9.20 -2.44 -1.45
N ALA A 23 -8.82 -3.46 -2.22
CA ALA A 23 -7.84 -4.44 -1.81
C ALA A 23 -6.41 -3.85 -1.66
N THR A 24 -5.98 -2.96 -2.56
CA THR A 24 -4.69 -2.27 -2.43
C THR A 24 -4.64 -1.38 -1.20
N LEU A 25 -5.71 -0.61 -0.93
CA LEU A 25 -5.80 0.21 0.30
C LEU A 25 -5.76 -0.67 1.55
N GLY A 26 -6.45 -1.81 1.52
CA GLY A 26 -6.41 -2.82 2.58
C GLY A 26 -5.01 -3.39 2.82
N LEU A 27 -4.30 -3.76 1.74
CA LEU A 27 -2.93 -4.26 1.80
C LEU A 27 -1.98 -3.21 2.39
N HIS A 28 -2.08 -1.96 1.91
CA HIS A 28 -1.24 -0.86 2.39
C HIS A 28 -1.44 -0.60 3.89
N ALA A 29 -2.70 -0.54 4.35
CA ALA A 29 -3.01 -0.38 5.77
C ALA A 29 -2.45 -1.54 6.60
N ALA A 30 -2.61 -2.78 6.14
CA ALA A 30 -2.09 -3.96 6.83
C ALA A 30 -0.56 -3.97 6.95
N CYS A 31 0.15 -3.55 5.88
CA CYS A 31 1.60 -3.42 5.89
C CYS A 31 2.09 -2.37 6.89
N LEU A 32 1.46 -1.18 6.92
CA LEU A 32 1.81 -0.13 7.86
C LEU A 32 1.55 -0.53 9.32
N GLU A 33 0.42 -1.18 9.60
CA GLU A 33 0.13 -1.71 10.93
C GLU A 33 1.16 -2.75 11.37
N GLN A 34 1.59 -3.62 10.46
CA GLN A 34 2.60 -4.62 10.75
C GLN A 34 3.95 -3.97 11.05
N GLN A 35 4.36 -2.99 10.23
CA GLN A 35 5.59 -2.22 10.45
C GLN A 35 5.56 -1.49 11.80
N ALA A 36 4.41 -0.91 12.19
CA ALA A 36 4.25 -0.28 13.49
C ALA A 36 4.38 -1.29 14.65
N ARG A 37 3.86 -2.52 14.51
CA ARG A 37 4.03 -3.59 15.52
C ARG A 37 5.49 -3.98 15.69
N GLU A 38 6.23 -4.09 14.58
CA GLU A 38 7.65 -4.43 14.58
C GLU A 38 8.49 -3.31 15.21
N LEU A 39 8.28 -2.05 14.80
CA LEU A 39 8.96 -0.89 15.38
C LEU A 39 8.67 -0.73 16.88
N ARG A 40 7.45 -1.05 17.33
CA ARG A 40 7.11 -1.05 18.77
C ARG A 40 7.93 -2.10 19.50
N ARG A 41 8.02 -3.32 18.98
CA ARG A 41 8.82 -4.39 19.58
C ARG A 41 10.30 -4.01 19.65
N ASP A 42 10.84 -3.39 18.61
CA ASP A 42 12.23 -2.94 18.57
C ASP A 42 12.50 -1.81 19.55
N ALA A 43 11.61 -0.83 19.65
CA ALA A 43 11.69 0.24 20.64
C ALA A 43 11.61 -0.30 22.08
N GLU A 44 10.76 -1.29 22.35
CA GLU A 44 10.68 -1.95 23.65
C GLU A 44 11.96 -2.72 23.99
N ASN A 45 12.54 -3.42 23.02
CA ASN A 45 13.82 -4.11 23.19
C ASN A 45 14.96 -3.11 23.48
N MET A 46 15.05 -2.03 22.71
CA MET A 46 16.02 -0.95 22.96
C MET A 46 15.84 -0.34 24.33
N ARG A 47 14.60 -0.04 24.75
CA ARG A 47 14.29 0.47 26.08
C ARG A 47 14.79 -0.45 27.19
N ARG A 48 14.64 -1.77 27.03
CA ARG A 48 15.16 -2.75 28.02
C ARG A 48 16.69 -2.73 28.10
N VAL A 49 17.38 -2.58 26.97
CA VAL A 49 18.84 -2.46 26.93
C VAL A 49 19.30 -1.16 27.60
N VAL A 50 18.67 -0.02 27.29
CA VAL A 50 19.02 1.27 27.89
C VAL A 50 18.81 1.27 29.41
N ILE A 51 17.71 0.69 29.89
CA ILE A 51 17.39 0.64 31.34
C ILE A 51 18.20 -0.45 32.06
N GLY A 52 18.51 -1.56 31.39
CA GLY A 52 19.19 -2.72 31.98
C GLY A 52 20.72 -2.73 31.83
N GLY A 53 21.31 -1.79 31.08
CA GLY A 53 22.75 -1.66 30.92
C GLY A 53 23.43 -1.08 32.16
N SER A 54 24.69 -1.46 32.39
CA SER A 54 25.50 -0.88 33.47
C SER A 54 25.71 0.62 33.22
N VAL A 55 25.61 1.43 34.28
CA VAL A 55 25.69 2.90 34.27
C VAL A 55 27.14 3.40 34.15
N ASP A 56 28.09 2.50 33.91
CA ASP A 56 29.52 2.79 34.03
C ASP A 56 30.09 3.65 32.88
N ASP A 57 29.32 3.85 31.80
CA ASP A 57 29.71 4.70 30.66
C ASP A 57 28.59 5.69 30.28
N PRO A 58 28.64 6.93 30.81
CA PRO A 58 27.66 7.98 30.51
C PRO A 58 27.57 8.37 29.04
N ALA A 59 28.68 8.26 28.29
CA ALA A 59 28.67 8.60 26.86
C ALA A 59 27.88 7.56 26.05
N ARG A 60 28.09 6.28 26.36
CA ARG A 60 27.32 5.18 25.79
C ARG A 60 25.83 5.27 26.13
N MET A 61 25.48 5.66 27.37
CA MET A 61 24.08 5.86 27.76
C MET A 61 23.39 6.97 26.94
N ALA A 62 24.10 8.06 26.66
CA ALA A 62 23.58 9.15 25.84
C ALA A 62 23.29 8.68 24.40
N GLU A 63 24.22 7.94 23.79
CA GLU A 63 24.05 7.37 22.44
C GLU A 63 22.87 6.40 22.38
N ASP A 64 22.75 5.50 23.37
CA ASP A 64 21.64 4.55 23.46
C ASP A 64 20.28 5.25 23.64
N ALA A 65 20.22 6.33 24.42
CA ALA A 65 19.02 7.15 24.59
C ALA A 65 18.64 7.88 23.30
N GLU A 66 19.59 8.46 22.58
CA GLU A 66 19.35 9.12 21.29
C GLU A 66 18.81 8.12 20.25
N ARG A 67 19.40 6.92 20.19
CA ARG A 67 18.93 5.84 19.31
C ARG A 67 17.51 5.42 19.64
N LEU A 68 17.17 5.29 20.93
CA LEU A 68 15.80 4.98 21.37
C LEU A 68 14.82 6.09 20.97
N LEU A 69 15.18 7.37 21.16
CA LEU A 69 14.34 8.50 20.76
C LEU A 69 14.11 8.52 19.24
N ALA A 70 15.13 8.24 18.44
CA ALA A 70 15.00 8.14 17.00
C ALA A 70 14.05 6.99 16.59
N ALA A 71 14.15 5.84 17.25
CA ALA A 71 13.25 4.71 17.02
C ALA A 71 11.79 5.04 17.38
N LEU A 72 11.57 5.72 18.51
CA LEU A 72 10.23 6.16 18.93
C LEU A 72 9.59 7.15 17.95
N ARG A 73 10.36 8.10 17.41
CA ARG A 73 9.87 9.02 16.36
C ARG A 73 9.47 8.28 15.08
N ARG A 74 10.25 7.26 14.68
CA ARG A 74 9.91 6.42 13.52
C ARG A 74 8.63 5.62 13.77
N LEU A 75 8.47 5.06 14.97
CA LEU A 75 7.26 4.36 15.38
C LEU A 75 6.03 5.29 15.34
N GLU A 76 6.14 6.49 15.89
CA GLU A 76 5.07 7.49 15.89
C GLU A 76 4.63 7.86 14.47
N SER A 77 5.59 8.16 13.59
CA SER A 77 5.33 8.44 12.18
C SER A 77 4.65 7.27 11.46
N CYS A 78 5.10 6.04 11.72
CA CYS A 78 4.50 4.83 11.15
C CYS A 78 3.07 4.59 11.66
N MET A 79 2.82 4.81 12.96
CA MET A 79 1.48 4.72 13.54
C MET A 79 0.53 5.77 12.94
N GLN A 80 1.01 7.00 12.74
CA GLN A 80 0.23 8.04 12.08
C GLN A 80 -0.11 7.67 10.64
N ALA A 81 0.86 7.14 9.88
CA ALA A 81 0.63 6.66 8.53
C ALA A 81 -0.39 5.51 8.48
N ALA A 82 -0.29 4.55 9.40
CA ALA A 82 -1.24 3.43 9.52
C ALA A 82 -2.67 3.93 9.81
N ALA A 83 -2.82 4.90 10.72
CA ALA A 83 -4.11 5.50 11.03
C ALA A 83 -4.69 6.24 9.82
N CYS A 84 -3.88 7.02 9.10
CA CYS A 84 -4.31 7.68 7.87
C CYS A 84 -4.74 6.67 6.80
N ALA A 85 -3.98 5.60 6.58
CA ALA A 85 -4.33 4.56 5.62
C ALA A 85 -5.64 3.86 5.98
N ARG A 86 -5.86 3.56 7.27
CA ARG A 86 -7.10 2.98 7.78
C ARG A 86 -8.29 3.92 7.58
N ALA A 87 -8.12 5.22 7.83
CA ALA A 87 -9.16 6.21 7.62
C ALA A 87 -9.56 6.33 6.13
N VAL A 88 -8.57 6.36 5.23
CA VAL A 88 -8.82 6.37 3.78
C VAL A 88 -9.56 5.11 3.33
N LEU A 89 -9.14 3.94 3.82
CA LEU A 89 -9.82 2.68 3.52
C LEU A 89 -11.27 2.71 3.98
N HIS A 90 -11.54 3.14 5.22
CA HIS A 90 -12.90 3.22 5.76
C HIS A 90 -13.79 4.15 4.92
N VAL A 91 -13.28 5.33 4.55
CA VAL A 91 -14.01 6.24 3.65
C VAL A 91 -14.32 5.57 2.31
N PHE A 92 -13.38 4.80 1.77
CA PHE A 92 -13.56 4.09 0.51
C PHE A 92 -14.43 2.81 0.61
N GLU A 93 -14.56 2.23 1.80
CA GLU A 93 -15.47 1.12 2.06
C GLU A 93 -16.93 1.60 2.15
N ASP A 94 -17.14 2.84 2.62
CA ASP A 94 -18.46 3.44 2.81
C ASP A 94 -19.04 4.14 1.58
N VAL A 95 -18.24 4.40 0.54
CA VAL A 95 -18.77 5.00 -0.71
C VAL A 95 -19.68 4.03 -1.44
N ASP A 96 -20.71 4.58 -2.10
CA ASP A 96 -21.56 3.84 -3.03
C ASP A 96 -20.75 3.41 -4.25
N LYS A 97 -20.27 2.17 -4.23
CA LYS A 97 -19.41 1.61 -5.27
C LYS A 97 -20.13 1.47 -6.60
N ASP A 98 -21.44 1.21 -6.59
CA ASP A 98 -22.21 1.07 -7.82
C ASP A 98 -22.38 2.44 -8.49
N ARG A 99 -22.67 3.47 -7.70
CA ARG A 99 -22.67 4.85 -8.21
C ARG A 99 -21.31 5.26 -8.77
N LEU A 100 -20.21 4.86 -8.14
CA LEU A 100 -18.86 5.12 -8.66
C LEU A 100 -18.60 4.40 -9.99
N ARG A 101 -19.12 3.18 -10.19
CA ARG A 101 -19.05 2.48 -11.48
C ARG A 101 -19.84 3.24 -12.54
N ASP A 102 -21.08 3.63 -12.23
CA ASP A 102 -21.94 4.37 -13.15
C ASP A 102 -21.31 5.72 -13.57
N GLU A 103 -20.75 6.47 -12.60
CA GLU A 103 -20.07 7.75 -12.85
C GLU A 103 -18.77 7.62 -13.67
N ASN A 104 -18.17 6.42 -13.72
CA ASN A 104 -16.95 6.14 -14.46
C ASN A 104 -17.17 5.20 -15.63
N ALA A 105 -18.42 4.88 -15.99
CA ALA A 105 -18.71 4.02 -17.12
C ALA A 105 -18.10 4.59 -18.41
N ASP A 106 -17.58 3.71 -19.25
CA ASP A 106 -17.13 4.07 -20.58
C ASP A 106 -18.29 4.63 -21.42
N THR A 107 -17.98 5.65 -22.23
CA THR A 107 -18.96 6.33 -23.08
C THR A 107 -18.61 6.25 -24.57
N ASP A 108 -17.32 6.19 -24.90
CA ASP A 108 -16.84 6.38 -26.28
C ASP A 108 -15.60 5.54 -26.62
N GLY A 109 -15.19 4.63 -25.73
CA GLY A 109 -14.03 3.75 -25.96
C GLY A 109 -12.68 4.43 -25.76
N THR A 110 -12.67 5.69 -25.33
CA THR A 110 -11.48 6.55 -25.32
C THR A 110 -11.21 7.11 -23.93
N CYS A 111 -9.99 6.91 -23.44
CA CYS A 111 -9.58 7.35 -22.11
C CYS A 111 -9.72 8.87 -21.96
N GLN A 112 -10.50 9.28 -20.96
CA GLN A 112 -10.84 10.68 -20.68
C GLN A 112 -9.82 11.38 -19.78
N TRP A 113 -8.64 10.80 -19.56
CA TRP A 113 -7.62 11.42 -18.71
C TRP A 113 -7.03 12.65 -19.40
N TRP A 114 -7.05 13.77 -18.68
CA TRP A 114 -6.48 15.04 -19.11
C TRP A 114 -5.35 15.44 -18.19
N GLN A 115 -4.17 15.67 -18.77
CA GLN A 115 -3.04 16.24 -18.04
C GLN A 115 -2.42 17.36 -18.87
N ALA A 116 -2.39 18.58 -18.32
CA ALA A 116 -1.74 19.75 -18.93
C ALA A 116 -2.03 19.90 -20.44
N ASP A 117 -3.32 19.97 -20.77
CA ASP A 117 -3.86 20.19 -22.12
C ASP A 117 -3.69 19.04 -23.13
N THR A 118 -3.21 17.86 -22.70
CA THR A 118 -3.16 16.65 -23.54
C THR A 118 -4.18 15.62 -23.05
N ALA A 119 -5.06 15.17 -23.95
CA ALA A 119 -5.91 14.01 -23.73
C ALA A 119 -5.10 12.74 -23.91
N CYS A 120 -5.30 11.76 -23.03
CA CYS A 120 -4.69 10.44 -23.15
C CYS A 120 -5.14 9.74 -24.44
N GLY A 121 -6.45 9.56 -24.64
CA GLY A 121 -6.97 9.01 -25.89
C GLY A 121 -6.77 7.50 -26.10
N ASP A 122 -6.13 6.79 -25.17
CA ASP A 122 -5.93 5.35 -25.25
C ASP A 122 -7.25 4.57 -25.07
N THR A 123 -7.28 3.32 -25.52
CA THR A 123 -8.45 2.45 -25.38
C THR A 123 -8.82 2.22 -23.92
N THR A 124 -10.11 2.33 -23.62
CA THR A 124 -10.70 2.06 -22.31
C THR A 124 -10.65 0.57 -21.94
N VAL A 125 -10.67 0.28 -20.64
CA VAL A 125 -10.69 -1.08 -20.12
C VAL A 125 -11.67 -1.19 -18.96
N GLU A 126 -12.10 -2.42 -18.67
CA GLU A 126 -12.94 -2.77 -17.50
C GLU A 126 -14.26 -1.97 -17.45
N ASP A 127 -14.82 -1.69 -18.64
CA ASP A 127 -16.02 -0.86 -18.83
C ASP A 127 -15.92 0.54 -18.19
N THR A 128 -14.70 1.01 -17.93
CA THR A 128 -14.42 2.34 -17.37
C THR A 128 -14.02 3.33 -18.44
N ARG A 129 -14.24 4.62 -18.21
CA ARG A 129 -13.73 5.73 -19.05
C ARG A 129 -12.20 5.93 -19.00
N TRP A 130 -11.46 5.01 -18.40
CA TRP A 130 -10.01 5.10 -18.19
C TRP A 130 -9.29 3.96 -18.92
N CYS A 131 -8.08 4.24 -19.41
CA CYS A 131 -7.21 3.18 -19.91
C CYS A 131 -6.52 2.44 -18.77
N ALA A 132 -5.99 1.27 -19.11
CA ALA A 132 -5.11 0.42 -18.31
C ALA A 132 -4.11 1.18 -17.42
N GLU A 133 -3.30 2.07 -18.02
CA GLU A 133 -2.26 2.81 -17.29
C GLU A 133 -2.85 3.74 -16.20
N HIS A 134 -3.94 4.44 -16.52
CA HIS A 134 -4.55 5.37 -15.58
C HIS A 134 -5.29 4.66 -14.45
N ILE A 135 -5.89 3.50 -14.73
CA ILE A 135 -6.44 2.62 -13.70
C ILE A 135 -5.33 2.12 -12.78
N ASP A 136 -4.19 1.67 -13.33
CA ASP A 136 -3.06 1.18 -12.53
C ASP A 136 -2.48 2.27 -11.63
N ARG A 137 -2.35 3.48 -12.18
CA ARG A 137 -1.89 4.64 -11.42
C ARG A 137 -2.83 4.95 -10.27
N TRP A 138 -4.14 4.87 -10.48
CA TRP A 138 -5.13 5.07 -9.42
C TRP A 138 -5.13 3.91 -8.41
N ASN A 139 -5.00 2.67 -8.86
CA ASN A 139 -5.02 1.49 -8.01
C ASN A 139 -3.73 1.28 -7.22
N GLY A 140 -2.60 1.80 -7.70
CA GLY A 140 -1.27 1.57 -7.12
C GLY A 140 -0.73 0.15 -7.33
N VAL A 141 -1.44 -0.68 -8.10
CA VAL A 141 -1.08 -2.04 -8.48
C VAL A 141 -1.43 -2.21 -9.95
N ARG A 142 -0.53 -2.85 -10.69
CA ARG A 142 -0.73 -3.15 -12.11
C ARG A 142 -1.83 -4.21 -12.28
N HIS A 143 -2.83 -3.93 -13.09
CA HIS A 143 -3.80 -4.92 -13.54
C HIS A 143 -3.08 -5.95 -14.43
N LEU A 144 -3.36 -7.22 -14.18
CA LEU A 144 -2.79 -8.36 -14.89
C LEU A 144 -3.91 -8.97 -15.72
N ALA A 145 -3.98 -8.58 -17.00
CA ALA A 145 -4.81 -9.26 -17.98
C ALA A 145 -4.32 -10.72 -18.14
N GLY A 146 -5.24 -11.65 -18.34
CA GLY A 146 -5.11 -13.10 -18.09
C GLY A 146 -4.05 -13.92 -18.83
N ASP A 147 -2.96 -13.35 -19.35
CA ASP A 147 -1.96 -14.06 -20.15
C ASP A 147 -0.51 -14.00 -19.59
N ASP A 148 -0.30 -13.51 -18.36
CA ASP A 148 1.03 -13.58 -17.71
C ASP A 148 1.30 -14.94 -17.03
N GLU A 149 0.88 -16.05 -17.66
CA GLU A 149 1.29 -17.43 -17.31
C GLU A 149 2.67 -17.80 -17.90
N SER A 150 3.62 -16.87 -17.89
CA SER A 150 4.99 -17.12 -18.37
C SER A 150 6.03 -16.91 -17.28
N GLN A 151 5.80 -17.48 -16.10
CA GLN A 151 6.89 -17.91 -15.24
C GLN A 151 6.58 -19.33 -14.79
N SER A 152 6.98 -20.26 -15.66
CA SER A 152 7.17 -21.66 -15.33
C SER A 152 7.93 -21.75 -14.01
N ASP A 153 7.26 -22.28 -12.99
CA ASP A 153 7.89 -22.89 -11.84
C ASP A 153 8.73 -24.07 -12.33
N ASP A 154 9.92 -23.79 -12.86
CA ASP A 154 10.90 -24.79 -13.27
C ASP A 154 11.57 -25.33 -12.00
N THR A 155 10.77 -26.08 -11.24
CA THR A 155 11.23 -26.91 -10.14
C THR A 155 11.86 -28.14 -10.78
N THR A 156 13.15 -28.06 -11.09
CA THR A 156 13.92 -29.27 -11.43
C THR A 156 14.39 -29.94 -10.14
N PRO A 157 14.32 -31.28 -10.02
CA PRO A 157 14.49 -32.03 -8.76
C PRO A 157 15.91 -32.05 -8.20
#